data_AF-A0AAN4JAT0-F1
#
_entry.id   AF-A0AAN4JAT0-F1
#
_cell.length_a   1.000
_cell.length_b   1.000
_cell.length_c   1.000
_cell.angle_alpha   90.00
_cell.angle_beta   90.00
_cell.angle_gamma   90.00
#
_symmetry.space_group_name_H-M   'P 1'
#
loop_
_entity.id
_entity.type
_entity.pdbx_description
1 polymer ?
#
loop_
_entity_poly.entity_id
_entity_poly.type
_entity_poly.pdbx_seq_one_letter_code
_entity_poly.pdbx_strand_id
1 'polypeptide(L)'
;MSKLLLNTVMYNRDLVPLGGINCAIYLSTLLYHYRDWSVNDGWMMLNIDLIQNITGLTPEEQRAARIILRDLGVIRDGMAFDEPALYVDLRNLDALLEGDAQ
;
A
#
# COMPACT_ATOMS: atom_id res chain seq x y z
N MET A 1 12.94 7.21 27.51
CA MET A 1 11.90 6.27 27.04
C MET A 1 12.29 5.80 25.65
N SER A 2 12.65 4.52 25.51
CA SER A 2 13.19 3.95 24.27
C SER A 2 12.18 4.05 23.13
N LYS A 3 12.51 4.88 22.14
CA LYS A 3 11.74 5.14 20.91
C LYS A 3 11.98 4.05 19.86
N LEU A 4 12.15 2.80 20.30
CA LEU A 4 12.78 1.74 19.49
C LEU A 4 11.80 0.83 18.72
N LEU A 5 10.50 1.11 18.74
CA LEU A 5 9.50 0.33 17.98
C LEU A 5 8.34 1.19 17.46
N LEU A 6 8.49 2.52 17.32
CA LEU A 6 7.32 3.33 17.02
C LEU A 6 6.80 3.15 15.58
N ASN A 7 7.68 2.86 14.62
CA ASN A 7 7.31 2.72 13.20
C ASN A 7 7.91 1.43 12.65
N THR A 8 7.21 0.31 12.85
CA THR A 8 7.57 -0.96 12.18
C THR A 8 7.15 -0.87 10.72
N VAL A 9 8.14 -0.86 9.82
CA VAL A 9 7.89 -1.01 8.38
C VAL A 9 7.36 -2.42 8.13
N MET A 10 6.26 -2.53 7.41
CA MET A 10 5.73 -3.82 6.96
C MET A 10 6.33 -4.14 5.60
N TYR A 11 6.83 -5.36 5.43
CA TYR A 11 7.43 -5.80 4.18
C TYR A 11 7.15 -7.28 3.95
N ASN A 12 6.41 -7.56 2.89
CA ASN A 12 6.25 -8.89 2.32
C ASN A 12 7.06 -8.98 1.01
N ARG A 13 8.05 -9.86 0.99
CA ARG A 13 8.91 -10.11 -0.17
C ARG A 13 8.13 -10.59 -1.39
N ASP A 14 7.03 -11.32 -1.18
CA ASP A 14 6.25 -11.91 -2.27
C ASP A 14 5.54 -10.84 -3.11
N LEU A 15 5.49 -9.59 -2.62
CA LEU A 15 4.94 -8.44 -3.33
C LEU A 15 5.99 -7.70 -4.19
N VAL A 16 7.29 -8.06 -4.11
CA VAL A 16 8.36 -7.42 -4.90
C VAL A 16 8.16 -7.56 -6.41
N PRO A 17 7.64 -8.67 -6.95
CA PRO A 17 7.31 -8.76 -8.38
C PRO A 17 6.31 -7.69 -8.86
N LEU A 18 5.47 -7.14 -7.97
CA LEU A 18 4.45 -6.13 -8.29
C LEU A 18 5.01 -4.70 -8.42
N GLY A 19 6.23 -4.56 -8.93
CA GLY A 19 6.85 -3.25 -9.20
C GLY A 19 8.02 -2.87 -8.28
N GLY A 20 8.63 -3.83 -7.59
CA GLY A 20 9.86 -3.65 -6.82
C GLY A 20 9.63 -3.36 -5.33
N ILE A 21 10.73 -3.05 -4.64
CA ILE A 21 10.77 -2.95 -3.17
C ILE A 21 9.84 -1.85 -2.61
N ASN A 22 9.76 -0.69 -3.27
CA ASN A 22 8.91 0.40 -2.80
C ASN A 22 7.43 0.04 -2.91
N CYS A 23 7.02 -0.64 -3.99
CA CYS A 23 5.67 -1.17 -4.15
C CYS A 23 5.35 -2.22 -3.08
N ALA A 24 6.29 -3.13 -2.81
CA ALA A 24 6.13 -4.17 -1.79
C ALA A 24 5.97 -3.58 -0.38
N ILE A 25 6.81 -2.62 0.00
CA ILE A 25 6.71 -1.92 1.30
C ILE A 25 5.37 -1.18 1.38
N TYR A 26 5.06 -0.39 0.36
CA TYR A 26 3.84 0.42 0.32
C TYR A 26 2.58 -0.45 0.45
N LEU A 27 2.47 -1.50 -0.38
CA LEU A 27 1.32 -2.41 -0.37
C LEU A 27 1.24 -3.23 0.93
N SER A 28 2.37 -3.67 1.48
CA SER A 28 2.40 -4.36 2.78
C SER A 28 1.85 -3.49 3.90
N THR A 29 2.21 -2.20 3.93
CA THR A 29 1.67 -1.24 4.90
C THR A 29 0.16 -1.05 4.73
N LEU A 30 -0.32 -0.92 3.49
CA LEU A 30 -1.75 -0.80 3.21
C LEU A 30 -2.53 -2.03 3.69
N LEU A 31 -2.06 -3.24 3.36
CA LEU A 31 -2.71 -4.49 3.75
C LEU A 31 -2.73 -4.68 5.27
N TYR A 32 -1.63 -4.36 5.94
CA TYR A 32 -1.52 -4.47 7.39
C TYR A 32 -2.53 -3.57 8.11
N HIS A 33 -2.69 -2.33 7.63
CA HIS A 33 -3.61 -1.36 8.23
C HIS A 33 -5.02 -1.36 7.65
N TYR A 34 -5.31 -2.22 6.66
CA TYR A 34 -6.58 -2.21 5.93
C TYR A 34 -7.81 -2.26 6.85
N ARG A 35 -7.76 -3.12 7.87
CA ARG A 35 -8.86 -3.26 8.83
C ARG A 35 -9.08 -2.02 9.69
N ASP A 36 -8.00 -1.32 10.03
CA ASP A 36 -8.03 -0.19 10.98
C ASP A 36 -8.27 1.16 10.26
N TRP A 37 -7.81 1.29 9.02
CA TRP A 37 -7.91 2.53 8.23
C TRP A 37 -9.08 2.55 7.26
N SER A 38 -9.78 1.43 7.05
CA SER A 38 -10.96 1.40 6.19
C SER A 38 -12.16 2.05 6.86
N VAL A 39 -12.78 3.00 6.17
CA VAL A 39 -13.85 3.83 6.74
C VAL A 39 -15.24 3.50 6.19
N ASN A 40 -15.35 3.04 4.93
CA ASN A 40 -16.58 2.53 4.29
C ASN A 40 -16.22 1.72 3.02
N ASP A 41 -16.91 0.60 2.76
CA ASP A 41 -16.76 -0.23 1.55
C ASP A 41 -15.30 -0.60 1.18
N GLY A 42 -14.42 -0.70 2.18
CA GLY A 42 -13.02 -1.06 1.99
C GLY A 42 -12.10 0.07 1.49
N TRP A 43 -12.59 1.32 1.46
CA TRP A 43 -11.77 2.48 1.14
C TRP A 43 -11.02 3.02 2.35
N MET A 44 -9.75 3.37 2.14
CA MET A 44 -8.86 3.91 3.16
C MET A 44 -8.58 5.39 2.93
N MET A 45 -8.61 6.18 4.01
CA MET A 45 -8.04 7.53 3.99
C MET A 45 -6.53 7.46 4.14
N LEU A 46 -5.80 8.06 3.21
CA LEU A 46 -4.34 8.02 3.20
C LEU A 46 -3.74 9.39 3.48
N ASN A 47 -2.91 9.42 4.52
CA ASN A 47 -2.07 10.56 4.85
C ASN A 47 -0.64 10.27 4.38
N ILE A 48 -0.13 11.10 3.46
CA ILE A 48 1.22 10.97 2.87
C ILE A 48 2.30 11.03 3.96
N ASP A 49 2.16 11.96 4.91
CA ASP A 49 3.12 12.14 6.01
C ASP A 49 3.09 10.93 6.94
N LEU A 50 1.90 10.38 7.21
CA LEU A 50 1.77 9.16 8.02
C LEU A 50 2.48 7.98 7.36
N ILE A 51 2.24 7.75 6.05
CA ILE A 51 2.92 6.67 5.33
C ILE A 51 4.43 6.91 5.29
N GLN A 52 4.88 8.13 5.05
CA GLN A 52 6.31 8.45 5.04
C GLN A 52 6.95 8.20 6.41
N ASN A 53 6.26 8.55 7.49
CA ASN A 53 6.73 8.27 8.84
C ASN A 53 6.83 6.77 9.12
N ILE A 54 5.87 5.98 8.64
CA ILE A 54 5.84 4.52 8.84
C ILE A 54 6.91 3.81 8.00
N THR A 55 7.00 4.17 6.71
CA THR A 55 7.72 3.40 5.68
C THR A 55 9.08 3.99 5.31
N GLY A 56 9.30 5.27 5.57
CA GLY A 56 10.42 6.04 5.05
C GLY A 56 10.28 6.47 3.59
N LEU A 57 9.23 6.04 2.87
CA LEU A 57 9.01 6.39 1.46
C LEU A 57 8.64 7.86 1.32
N THR A 58 9.40 8.57 0.50
CA THR A 58 9.12 9.97 0.12
C THR A 58 7.79 10.10 -0.62
N PRO A 59 7.19 11.31 -0.68
CA PRO A 59 5.95 11.53 -1.43
C PRO A 59 6.05 11.12 -2.91
N GLU A 60 7.22 11.33 -3.53
CA GLU A 60 7.51 10.92 -4.91
C GLU A 60 7.53 9.39 -5.06
N GLU A 61 8.19 8.67 -4.14
CA GLU A 61 8.24 7.21 -4.15
C GLU A 61 6.86 6.58 -3.89
N GLN A 62 6.09 7.16 -2.97
CA GLN A 62 4.71 6.77 -2.73
C GLN A 62 3.85 6.98 -3.99
N ARG A 63 4.02 8.11 -4.69
CA ARG A 63 3.29 8.39 -5.94
C ARG A 63 3.66 7.38 -7.03
N ALA A 64 4.94 7.10 -7.21
CA ALA A 64 5.41 6.12 -8.19
C ALA A 64 4.85 4.72 -7.91
N ALA A 65 4.92 4.27 -6.65
CA ALA A 65 4.36 2.98 -6.24
C ALA A 65 2.85 2.91 -6.47
N ARG A 66 2.11 3.98 -6.16
CA ARG A 66 0.66 4.04 -6.43
C ARG A 66 0.34 3.91 -7.91
N ILE A 67 1.05 4.61 -8.79
CA ILE A 67 0.81 4.52 -10.24
C ILE A 67 1.00 3.08 -10.71
N ILE A 68 2.11 2.44 -10.34
CA ILE A 68 2.41 1.05 -10.76
C ILE A 68 1.34 0.08 -10.24
N LEU A 69 1.02 0.13 -8.94
CA LEU A 69 0.03 -0.77 -8.33
C LEU A 69 -1.38 -0.55 -8.90
N ARG A 70 -1.70 0.68 -9.32
CA ARG A 70 -2.96 1.00 -9.99
C ARG A 70 -3.00 0.45 -11.41
N ASP A 71 -1.92 0.59 -12.16
CA ASP A 71 -1.82 0.09 -13.52
C ASP A 71 -1.89 -1.45 -13.55
N LEU A 72 -1.42 -2.12 -12.48
CA LEU A 72 -1.60 -3.56 -12.25
C LEU A 72 -3.02 -3.95 -11.76
N GLY A 73 -3.88 -2.97 -11.47
CA GLY A 73 -5.22 -3.19 -10.93
C GLY A 73 -5.25 -3.70 -9.49
N VAL A 74 -4.13 -3.63 -8.76
CA VAL A 74 -4.04 -4.07 -7.35
C VAL A 74 -4.68 -3.03 -6.43
N ILE A 75 -4.58 -1.76 -6.79
CA ILE A 75 -5.23 -0.66 -6.07
C ILE A 75 -6.10 0.15 -7.02
N ARG A 76 -7.09 0.85 -6.45
CA ARG A 76 -7.86 1.89 -7.12
C ARG A 76 -7.75 3.17 -6.31
N ASP A 77 -7.47 4.29 -6.97
CA ASP A 77 -7.48 5.59 -6.34
C ASP A 77 -8.67 6.46 -6.78
N GLY A 78 -9.25 7.17 -5.81
CA GLY A 78 -10.20 8.25 -6.07
C GLY A 78 -9.43 9.55 -6.22
N MET A 79 -9.66 10.31 -7.30
CA MET A 79 -8.96 11.57 -7.60
C MET A 79 -9.44 12.75 -6.73
N ALA A 80 -9.39 12.64 -5.42
CA ALA A 80 -9.54 13.77 -4.51
C ALA A 80 -8.64 13.58 -3.29
N PHE A 81 -7.80 14.56 -3.00
CA PHE A 81 -6.92 14.57 -1.83
C PHE A 81 -7.70 14.62 -0.49
N ASP A 82 -9.03 14.78 -0.54
CA ASP A 82 -9.87 15.10 0.61
C ASP A 82 -11.03 14.08 0.85
N GLU A 83 -11.12 12.99 0.10
CA GLU A 83 -12.10 11.89 0.29
C GLU A 83 -11.40 10.52 0.21
N PRO A 84 -11.93 9.44 0.84
CA PRO A 84 -11.19 8.19 1.01
C PRO A 84 -10.74 7.59 -0.33
N ALA A 85 -9.42 7.60 -0.54
CA ALA A 85 -8.80 7.66 -1.87
C ALA A 85 -8.07 6.38 -2.28
N LEU A 86 -8.12 5.29 -1.51
CA LEU A 86 -7.44 4.05 -1.92
C LEU A 86 -8.19 2.78 -1.49
N TYR A 87 -8.49 1.93 -2.46
CA TYR A 87 -9.06 0.59 -2.29
C TYR A 87 -8.06 -0.46 -2.79
N VAL A 88 -7.87 -1.54 -2.05
CA VAL A 88 -7.04 -2.68 -2.48
C VAL A 88 -7.93 -3.80 -3.00
N ASP A 89 -7.73 -4.23 -4.25
CA ASP A 89 -8.46 -5.34 -4.85
C ASP A 89 -7.82 -6.67 -4.46
N LEU A 90 -8.24 -7.21 -3.31
CA LEU A 90 -7.67 -8.45 -2.77
C LEU A 90 -7.82 -9.65 -3.72
N ARG A 91 -8.91 -9.70 -4.51
CA ARG A 91 -9.13 -10.80 -5.46
C ARG A 91 -8.12 -10.77 -6.60
N ASN A 92 -7.84 -9.58 -7.13
CA ASN A 92 -6.84 -9.43 -8.18
C ASN A 92 -5.42 -9.65 -7.63
N LEU A 93 -5.16 -9.20 -6.39
CA LEU A 93 -3.90 -9.49 -5.71
C LEU A 93 -3.66 -11.00 -5.58
N ASP A 94 -4.64 -11.76 -5.08
CA ASP A 94 -4.53 -13.21 -4.94
C ASP A 94 -4.26 -13.87 -6.31
N ALA A 95 -4.98 -13.46 -7.35
CA ALA A 95 -4.79 -13.99 -8.70
C ALA A 95 -3.38 -13.72 -9.27
N LEU A 96 -2.81 -12.53 -9.00
CA LEU A 96 -1.45 -12.19 -9.42
C LEU A 96 -0.40 -13.01 -8.67
N LEU A 97 -0.60 -13.26 -7.38
CA LEU A 97 0.33 -14.05 -6.56
C LEU A 97 0.26 -15.55 -6.87
N GLU A 98 -0.91 -16.07 -7.24
CA GLU A 98 -1.08 -17.45 -7.69
C GLU A 98 -0.55 -17.68 -9.12
N GLY A 99 -0.59 -16.65 -9.97
CA GLY A 99 -0.14 -16.69 -11.36
C GLY A 99 1.38 -16.80 -11.56
N ASP A 100 2.19 -16.41 -10.57
CA ASP A 100 3.66 -16.49 -10.57
C ASP A 100 4.19 -17.89 -10.15
N ALA A 101 3.31 -18.88 -9.94
CA ALA A 101 3.68 -20.25 -9.56
C ALA A 101 3.91 -21.22 -10.74
N GLN A 102 4.12 -20.74 -11.97
CA GLN A 102 4.39 -21.56 -13.17
C GLN A 102 5.80 -21.39 -13.72
#